data_AF-M4CJ21-F1
#
_entry.id   AF-M4CJ21-F1
#
_cell.length_a   1.000
_cell.length_b   1.000
_cell.length_c   1.000
_cell.angle_alpha   90.00
_cell.angle_beta   90.00
_cell.angle_gamma   90.00
#
_symmetry.space_group_name_H-M   'P 1'
#
loop_
_entity.id
_entity.type
_entity.pdbx_description
1 polymer ?
#
loop_
_entity_poly.entity_id
_entity_poly.type
_entity_poly.pdbx_seq_one_letter_code
_entity_poly.pdbx_strand_id
1 'polypeptide(L)'
;MQKHEFLELIEAATKAAKSAARGDGKSSSPAVSRCVEAMVRLKEAPESLACELAVDRKYPQIGNSHGLFTEHKNPRIQSEGKILYSLWLRYLYATGRKQSSRPRDRTVVKKEKKLVEEEMVSRTTGDSNRDKVREILHKSLSKVANEVVVEMKEGVVSCDSWTVAASVESAMFERLGSFEGTQKAKYRSIIFNMGDSSNQDLRRKVLLGEISGERLVTMKKEEMASNKIQLEVQNIKEKARVKEENRVKSMMMFQSDSMIMT
;
A
#
# COMPACT_ATOMS: atom_id res chain seq x y z
N MET A 1 -32.78 -18.00 -13.69
CA MET A 1 -33.15 -16.58 -13.82
C MET A 1 -32.80 -16.09 -15.22
N GLN A 2 -33.75 -15.47 -15.92
CA GLN A 2 -33.51 -14.87 -17.24
C GLN A 2 -33.24 -13.36 -17.14
N LYS A 3 -32.74 -12.73 -18.22
CA LYS A 3 -32.40 -11.30 -18.25
C LYS A 3 -33.59 -10.38 -17.92
N HIS A 4 -34.77 -10.67 -18.46
CA HIS A 4 -35.98 -9.87 -18.19
C HIS A 4 -36.38 -9.97 -16.71
N GLU A 5 -36.37 -11.17 -16.16
CA GLU A 5 -36.68 -11.48 -14.77
C GLU A 5 -35.71 -10.79 -13.78
N PHE A 6 -34.42 -10.73 -14.11
CA PHE A 6 -33.42 -10.01 -13.32
C PHE A 6 -33.70 -8.50 -13.29
N LEU A 7 -34.06 -7.91 -14.43
CA LEU A 7 -34.38 -6.47 -14.52
C LEU A 7 -35.67 -6.13 -13.75
N GLU A 8 -36.70 -6.99 -13.86
CA GLU A 8 -37.93 -6.86 -13.09
C GLU A 8 -37.68 -6.96 -11.58
N LEU A 9 -36.79 -7.86 -11.15
CA LEU A 9 -36.41 -8.00 -9.74
C LEU A 9 -35.70 -6.75 -9.21
N ILE A 10 -34.80 -6.13 -9.99
CA ILE A 10 -34.15 -4.87 -9.60
C ILE A 10 -35.17 -3.73 -9.51
N GLU A 11 -36.08 -3.65 -10.46
CA GLU A 11 -37.14 -2.64 -10.45
C GLU A 11 -38.08 -2.82 -9.24
N ALA A 12 -38.51 -4.06 -8.98
CA ALA A 12 -39.33 -4.41 -7.83
C ALA A 12 -38.64 -4.08 -6.51
N ALA A 13 -37.35 -4.44 -6.37
CA ALA A 13 -36.53 -4.11 -5.21
C ALA A 13 -36.42 -2.59 -5.01
N THR A 14 -36.18 -1.84 -6.09
CA THR A 14 -36.06 -0.38 -6.10
C THR A 14 -37.37 0.29 -5.69
N LYS A 15 -38.49 -0.16 -6.23
CA LYS A 15 -39.84 0.36 -5.91
C LYS A 15 -40.19 0.06 -4.45
N ALA A 16 -39.95 -1.17 -4.00
CA ALA A 16 -40.18 -1.59 -2.62
C ALA A 16 -39.32 -0.80 -1.62
N ALA A 17 -38.05 -0.54 -1.93
CA ALA A 17 -37.17 0.30 -1.12
C ALA A 17 -37.69 1.74 -1.02
N LYS A 18 -38.09 2.35 -2.15
CA LYS A 18 -38.68 3.70 -2.15
C LYS A 18 -39.98 3.77 -1.35
N SER A 19 -40.83 2.74 -1.43
CA SER A 19 -42.05 2.64 -0.62
C SER A 19 -41.73 2.46 0.87
N ALA A 20 -40.71 1.68 1.21
CA ALA A 20 -40.24 1.49 2.58
C ALA A 20 -39.64 2.77 3.18
N ALA A 21 -39.04 3.64 2.36
CA ALA A 21 -38.52 4.94 2.79
C ALA A 21 -39.62 5.97 3.09
N ARG A 22 -40.82 5.81 2.52
CA ARG A 22 -41.98 6.70 2.71
C ARG A 22 -42.92 6.28 3.84
N GLY A 23 -42.88 5.01 4.24
CA GLY A 23 -43.71 4.48 5.33
C GLY A 23 -43.11 4.78 6.71
N ASP A 24 -43.94 4.69 7.75
CA ASP A 24 -43.50 4.72 9.14
C ASP A 24 -42.40 3.66 9.32
N GLY A 25 -41.22 4.08 9.76
CA GLY A 25 -39.95 3.32 9.73
C GLY A 25 -39.89 2.03 10.55
N LYS A 26 -41.02 1.36 10.76
CA LYS A 26 -41.16 0.04 11.38
C LYS A 26 -40.36 -0.99 10.59
N SER A 27 -39.53 -1.73 11.30
CA SER A 27 -38.63 -2.77 10.77
C SER A 27 -39.33 -3.92 10.03
N SER A 28 -40.66 -4.03 10.17
CA SER A 28 -41.49 -5.13 9.67
C SER A 28 -42.61 -4.66 8.72
N SER A 29 -42.41 -3.57 7.97
CA SER A 29 -43.39 -3.20 6.95
C SER A 29 -43.40 -4.21 5.79
N PRO A 30 -44.56 -4.49 5.16
CA PRO A 30 -44.63 -5.37 4.00
C PRO A 30 -43.73 -4.93 2.83
N ALA A 31 -43.47 -3.62 2.72
CA ALA A 31 -42.54 -3.08 1.73
C ALA A 31 -41.08 -3.48 2.01
N VAL A 32 -40.68 -3.55 3.28
CA VAL A 32 -39.34 -4.01 3.69
C VAL A 32 -39.16 -5.48 3.38
N SER A 33 -40.14 -6.33 3.70
CA SER A 33 -40.08 -7.76 3.37
C SER A 33 -39.98 -8.00 1.86
N ARG A 34 -40.81 -7.32 1.06
CA ARG A 34 -40.75 -7.43 -0.41
C ARG A 34 -39.41 -6.96 -0.99
N CYS A 35 -38.83 -5.90 -0.43
CA CYS A 35 -37.52 -5.41 -0.86
C CYS A 35 -36.43 -6.45 -0.57
N VAL A 36 -36.38 -6.96 0.67
CA VAL A 36 -35.40 -7.98 1.09
C VAL A 36 -35.55 -9.26 0.28
N GLU A 37 -36.76 -9.75 0.06
CA GLU A 37 -37.03 -10.96 -0.72
C GLU A 37 -36.56 -10.82 -2.18
N ALA A 38 -36.82 -9.67 -2.81
CA ALA A 38 -36.29 -9.39 -4.15
C ALA A 38 -34.75 -9.35 -4.18
N MET A 39 -34.12 -8.79 -3.14
CA MET A 39 -32.66 -8.75 -3.02
C MET A 39 -32.04 -10.13 -2.79
N VAL A 40 -32.70 -11.01 -2.05
CA VAL A 40 -32.25 -12.41 -1.88
C VAL A 40 -32.28 -13.14 -3.22
N ARG A 41 -33.36 -13.03 -3.99
CA ARG A 41 -33.43 -13.61 -5.34
C ARG A 41 -32.36 -13.05 -6.28
N LEU A 42 -32.03 -11.75 -6.17
CA LEU A 42 -30.94 -11.15 -6.94
C LEU A 42 -29.54 -11.72 -6.59
N LYS A 43 -29.35 -12.24 -5.38
CA LYS A 43 -28.09 -12.92 -4.99
C LYS A 43 -27.97 -14.32 -5.57
N GLU A 44 -29.11 -14.97 -5.81
CA GLU A 44 -29.20 -16.31 -6.40
C GLU A 44 -29.10 -16.28 -7.94
N ALA A 45 -29.07 -15.09 -8.54
CA ALA A 45 -28.88 -14.94 -9.97
C ALA A 45 -27.53 -15.52 -10.43
N PRO A 46 -27.47 -16.14 -11.63
CA PRO A 46 -26.21 -16.62 -12.20
C PRO A 46 -25.17 -15.50 -12.28
N GLU A 47 -23.95 -15.76 -11.83
CA GLU A 47 -22.85 -14.78 -11.78
C GLU A 47 -22.56 -14.15 -13.15
N SER A 48 -22.55 -14.95 -14.21
CA SER A 48 -22.33 -14.49 -15.58
C SER A 48 -23.37 -13.47 -16.03
N LEU A 49 -24.65 -13.71 -15.69
CA LEU A 49 -25.76 -12.81 -16.01
C LEU A 49 -25.69 -11.52 -15.18
N ALA A 50 -25.38 -11.62 -13.88
CA ALA A 50 -25.24 -10.47 -13.01
C ALA A 50 -24.08 -9.56 -13.46
N CYS A 51 -22.93 -10.14 -13.82
CA CYS A 51 -21.79 -9.43 -14.40
C CYS A 51 -22.15 -8.69 -15.69
N GLU A 52 -22.75 -9.40 -16.65
CA GLU A 52 -23.11 -8.84 -17.96
C GLU A 52 -24.01 -7.61 -17.79
N LEU A 53 -25.05 -7.72 -16.94
CA LEU A 53 -26.03 -6.66 -16.78
C LEU A 53 -25.52 -5.51 -15.92
N ALA A 54 -24.69 -5.76 -14.91
CA ALA A 54 -24.15 -4.72 -14.04
C ALA A 54 -23.19 -3.75 -14.74
N VAL A 55 -22.49 -4.20 -15.80
CA VAL A 55 -21.56 -3.35 -16.60
C VAL A 55 -22.21 -2.71 -17.82
N ASP A 56 -23.40 -3.16 -18.21
CA ASP A 56 -24.10 -2.67 -19.39
C ASP A 56 -24.69 -1.28 -19.12
N ARG A 57 -24.19 -0.28 -19.85
CA ARG A 57 -24.64 1.11 -19.78
C ARG A 57 -26.11 1.29 -20.15
N LYS A 58 -26.73 0.31 -20.80
CA LYS A 58 -28.16 0.29 -21.12
C LYS A 58 -29.04 0.21 -19.86
N TYR A 59 -28.50 -0.22 -18.72
CA TYR A 59 -29.24 -0.43 -17.49
C TYR A 59 -28.69 0.38 -16.30
N PRO A 60 -28.70 1.73 -16.37
CA PRO A 60 -28.16 2.59 -15.32
C PRO A 60 -28.88 2.42 -13.96
N GLN A 61 -30.11 1.92 -13.97
CA GLN A 61 -30.87 1.62 -12.76
C GLN A 61 -30.16 0.61 -11.84
N ILE A 62 -29.35 -0.29 -12.39
CA ILE A 62 -28.61 -1.29 -11.61
C ILE A 62 -27.52 -0.60 -10.78
N GLY A 63 -26.72 0.25 -11.42
CA GLY A 63 -25.70 1.07 -10.74
C GLY A 63 -26.31 2.10 -9.78
N ASN A 64 -27.41 2.75 -10.17
CA ASN A 64 -28.08 3.76 -9.35
C ASN A 64 -28.79 3.16 -8.12
N SER A 65 -29.13 1.87 -8.15
CA SER A 65 -29.78 1.18 -7.03
C SER A 65 -28.85 0.98 -5.83
N HIS A 66 -27.53 1.08 -6.01
CA HIS A 66 -26.53 0.92 -4.96
C HIS A 66 -26.82 1.81 -3.74
N GLY A 67 -26.84 3.13 -3.92
CA GLY A 67 -27.06 4.07 -2.80
C GLY A 67 -28.44 3.93 -2.17
N LEU A 68 -29.46 3.59 -2.97
CA LEU A 68 -30.81 3.37 -2.49
C LEU A 68 -30.89 2.22 -1.47
N PHE A 69 -30.08 1.18 -1.65
CA PHE A 69 -30.04 0.02 -0.75
C PHE A 69 -29.02 0.20 0.38
N THR A 70 -27.80 0.65 0.09
CA THR A 70 -26.70 0.69 1.08
C THR A 70 -26.84 1.80 2.11
N GLU A 71 -27.59 2.85 1.81
CA GLU A 71 -27.83 4.01 2.69
C GLU A 71 -29.27 4.05 3.25
N HIS A 72 -30.04 2.98 3.03
CA HIS A 72 -31.43 2.94 3.47
C HIS A 72 -31.56 3.07 5.00
N LYS A 73 -32.57 3.84 5.48
CA LYS A 73 -32.83 4.07 6.91
C LYS A 73 -33.21 2.79 7.67
N ASN A 74 -33.87 1.86 6.99
CA ASN A 74 -34.22 0.55 7.54
C ASN A 74 -32.98 -0.38 7.57
N PRO A 75 -32.59 -0.91 8.74
CA PRO A 75 -31.37 -1.69 8.90
C PRO A 75 -31.38 -3.02 8.12
N ARG A 76 -32.55 -3.62 7.87
CA ARG A 76 -32.67 -4.88 7.11
C ARG A 76 -32.39 -4.67 5.62
N ILE A 77 -33.01 -3.65 5.01
CA ILE A 77 -32.71 -3.29 3.62
C ILE A 77 -31.23 -2.89 3.50
N GLN A 78 -30.72 -2.16 4.50
CA GLN A 78 -29.34 -1.73 4.52
C GLN A 78 -28.34 -2.90 4.59
N SER A 79 -28.57 -3.89 5.47
CA SER A 79 -27.70 -5.05 5.60
C SER A 79 -27.71 -5.90 4.33
N GLU A 80 -28.90 -6.16 3.79
CA GLU A 80 -29.07 -6.94 2.56
C GLU A 80 -28.49 -6.24 1.34
N GLY A 81 -28.62 -4.90 1.28
CA GLY A 81 -28.04 -4.05 0.24
C GLY A 81 -26.54 -4.07 0.22
N LYS A 82 -25.91 -4.00 1.40
CA LYS A 82 -24.44 -4.12 1.53
C LYS A 82 -23.95 -5.49 1.08
N ILE A 83 -24.66 -6.56 1.44
CA ILE A 83 -24.29 -7.92 1.02
C ILE A 83 -24.42 -8.07 -0.49
N LEU A 84 -25.56 -7.67 -1.07
CA LEU A 84 -25.79 -7.73 -2.52
C LEU A 84 -24.74 -6.92 -3.30
N TYR A 85 -24.43 -5.71 -2.82
CA TYR A 85 -23.40 -4.88 -3.44
C TYR A 85 -22.00 -5.51 -3.36
N SER A 86 -21.61 -6.04 -2.20
CA SER A 86 -20.31 -6.71 -2.04
C SER A 86 -20.17 -7.93 -2.95
N LEU A 87 -21.27 -8.66 -3.17
CA LEU A 87 -21.35 -9.80 -4.07
C LEU A 87 -21.07 -9.37 -5.51
N TRP A 88 -21.78 -8.35 -5.99
CA TRP A 88 -21.61 -7.83 -7.34
C TRP A 88 -20.26 -7.16 -7.55
N LEU A 89 -19.74 -6.45 -6.55
CA LEU A 89 -18.39 -5.87 -6.60
C LEU A 89 -17.35 -6.98 -6.79
N ARG A 90 -17.46 -8.07 -6.04
CA ARG A 90 -16.58 -9.23 -6.20
C ARG A 90 -16.63 -9.79 -7.61
N TYR A 91 -17.81 -9.94 -8.19
CA TYR A 91 -17.97 -10.43 -9.56
C TYR A 91 -17.32 -9.49 -10.60
N LEU A 92 -17.47 -8.17 -10.42
CA LEU A 92 -16.84 -7.15 -11.28
C LEU A 92 -15.31 -7.14 -11.20
N TYR A 93 -14.74 -7.35 -10.01
CA TYR A 93 -13.28 -7.34 -9.83
C TYR A 93 -12.63 -8.69 -10.12
N ALA A 94 -13.34 -9.81 -9.94
CA ALA A 94 -12.87 -11.15 -10.32
C ALA A 94 -12.76 -11.33 -11.84
N THR A 95 -13.57 -10.60 -12.62
CA THR A 95 -13.60 -10.70 -14.10
C THR A 95 -12.61 -9.78 -14.84
N GLY A 96 -11.67 -9.14 -14.13
CA GLY A 96 -10.48 -8.57 -14.74
C GLY A 96 -10.73 -7.39 -15.69
N ARG A 97 -11.15 -6.24 -15.15
CA ARG A 97 -10.89 -4.93 -15.80
C ARG A 97 -10.32 -3.94 -14.80
N LYS A 98 -9.04 -3.59 -14.99
CA LYS A 98 -8.39 -2.40 -14.43
C LYS A 98 -9.26 -1.18 -14.76
N GLN A 99 -9.98 -0.64 -13.78
CA GLN A 99 -10.47 0.72 -13.90
C GLN A 99 -9.37 1.67 -13.45
N SER A 100 -8.98 2.53 -14.40
CA SER A 100 -8.21 3.73 -14.17
C SER A 100 -8.79 4.52 -13.01
N SER A 101 -7.96 4.76 -12.00
CA SER A 101 -8.18 5.69 -10.91
C SER A 101 -8.62 7.07 -11.45
N ARG A 102 -9.83 7.49 -11.09
CA ARG A 102 -10.17 8.90 -10.90
C ARG A 102 -10.83 9.08 -9.53
N PRO A 103 -10.41 10.07 -8.74
CA PRO A 103 -10.97 10.30 -7.42
C PRO A 103 -12.32 11.00 -7.57
N ARG A 104 -13.32 10.59 -6.80
CA ARG A 104 -14.47 11.44 -6.52
C ARG A 104 -14.89 11.29 -5.06
N ASP A 105 -15.09 12.47 -4.50
CA ASP A 105 -15.13 12.83 -3.10
C ASP A 105 -16.44 12.43 -2.39
N ARG A 106 -16.31 12.25 -1.07
CA ARG A 106 -17.33 12.37 0.00
C ARG A 106 -18.55 11.45 -0.01
N THR A 107 -18.58 10.52 0.96
CA THR A 107 -19.51 10.52 2.13
C THR A 107 -19.90 9.11 2.64
N VAL A 108 -19.03 8.34 3.31
CA VAL A 108 -19.51 7.26 4.21
C VAL A 108 -18.62 7.12 5.45
N VAL A 109 -18.61 8.18 6.25
CA VAL A 109 -18.11 8.19 7.63
C VAL A 109 -18.98 7.25 8.47
N LYS A 110 -18.56 6.00 8.72
CA LYS A 110 -18.72 5.35 10.05
C LYS A 110 -18.36 3.87 10.14
N LYS A 111 -18.30 3.09 9.05
CA LYS A 111 -18.07 1.62 9.17
C LYS A 111 -16.70 1.12 8.70
N GLU A 112 -15.92 1.98 8.07
CA GLU A 112 -14.50 1.77 7.77
C GLU A 112 -13.60 1.86 9.01
N LYS A 113 -14.08 2.42 10.13
CA LYS A 113 -13.22 2.79 11.25
C LYS A 113 -12.35 1.68 11.83
N LYS A 114 -12.71 0.39 11.76
CA LYS A 114 -11.92 -0.67 12.42
C LYS A 114 -10.83 -1.31 11.56
N LEU A 115 -10.98 -1.36 10.24
CA LEU A 115 -9.96 -1.87 9.30
C LEU A 115 -9.16 -0.71 8.66
N VAL A 116 -9.80 0.44 8.46
CA VAL A 116 -9.13 1.67 8.07
C VAL A 116 -8.38 2.27 9.25
N GLU A 117 -8.72 2.03 10.53
CA GLU A 117 -7.79 2.42 11.61
C GLU A 117 -6.45 1.69 11.47
N GLU A 118 -6.41 0.38 11.23
CA GLU A 118 -5.12 -0.31 11.06
C GLU A 118 -4.37 0.11 9.77
N GLU A 119 -5.05 0.30 8.63
CA GLU A 119 -4.41 0.76 7.38
C GLU A 119 -4.07 2.26 7.37
N MET A 120 -4.87 3.12 8.00
CA MET A 120 -4.69 4.59 8.04
C MET A 120 -3.75 5.01 9.17
N VAL A 121 -3.65 4.24 10.26
CA VAL A 121 -2.59 4.38 11.29
C VAL A 121 -1.21 4.10 10.69
N SER A 122 -1.12 3.22 9.69
CA SER A 122 0.12 3.01 8.94
C SER A 122 0.48 4.20 8.04
N ARG A 123 -0.50 4.86 7.41
CA ARG A 123 -0.20 5.89 6.39
C ARG A 123 0.02 7.29 6.95
N THR A 124 -0.58 7.63 8.08
CA THR A 124 -0.51 9.00 8.63
C THR A 124 -0.22 8.99 10.12
N THR A 125 0.77 9.77 10.53
CA THR A 125 1.22 10.00 11.91
C THR A 125 0.63 11.24 12.55
N GLY A 126 -0.02 12.10 11.74
CA GLY A 126 -0.43 13.44 12.15
C GLY A 126 0.67 14.50 12.01
N ASP A 127 1.91 14.11 11.68
CA ASP A 127 3.02 15.01 11.37
C ASP A 127 3.28 15.01 9.85
N SER A 128 3.13 16.19 9.23
CA SER A 128 3.31 16.37 7.78
C SER A 128 4.69 15.98 7.28
N ASN A 129 5.74 16.12 8.08
CA ASN A 129 7.10 15.74 7.71
C ASN A 129 7.30 14.23 7.79
N ARG A 130 6.79 13.58 8.84
CA ARG A 130 6.83 12.12 8.97
C ARG A 130 6.04 11.44 7.86
N ASP A 131 4.86 11.97 7.53
CA ASP A 131 4.02 11.45 6.46
C ASP A 131 4.69 11.56 5.07
N LYS A 132 5.41 12.67 4.81
CA LYS A 132 6.24 12.82 3.61
C LYS A 132 7.38 11.79 3.56
N VAL A 133 8.03 11.52 4.69
CA VAL A 133 9.08 10.49 4.74
C VAL A 133 8.50 9.11 4.44
N ARG A 134 7.34 8.76 5.03
CA ARG A 134 6.62 7.51 4.72
C ARG A 134 6.28 7.39 3.24
N GLU A 135 5.78 8.46 2.63
CA GLU A 135 5.45 8.49 1.20
C GLU A 135 6.68 8.25 0.30
N ILE A 136 7.81 8.90 0.60
CA ILE A 136 9.04 8.74 -0.18
C ILE A 136 9.59 7.30 -0.03
N LEU A 137 9.55 6.74 1.19
CA LEU A 137 9.96 5.37 1.44
C LEU A 137 9.05 4.37 0.71
N HIS A 138 7.74 4.56 0.80
CA HIS A 138 6.76 3.75 0.09
C HIS A 138 7.02 3.76 -1.42
N LYS A 139 7.19 4.95 -2.02
CA LYS A 139 7.47 5.10 -3.47
C LYS A 139 8.78 4.43 -3.89
N SER A 140 9.75 4.35 -2.98
CA SER A 140 11.01 3.66 -3.25
C SER A 140 10.81 2.15 -3.19
N LEU A 141 10.15 1.65 -2.14
CA LEU A 141 9.85 0.23 -1.94
C LEU A 141 8.91 -0.35 -3.00
N SER A 142 7.96 0.43 -3.50
CA SER A 142 7.02 -0.01 -4.54
C SER A 142 7.70 -0.32 -5.87
N LYS A 143 8.92 0.19 -6.11
CA LYS A 143 9.69 -0.12 -7.32
C LYS A 143 10.21 -1.55 -7.34
N VAL A 144 10.40 -2.17 -6.17
CA VAL A 144 10.96 -3.53 -6.03
C VAL A 144 10.11 -4.55 -6.78
N ALA A 145 8.79 -4.37 -6.86
CA ALA A 145 7.89 -5.24 -7.61
C ALA A 145 8.24 -5.38 -9.11
N ASN A 146 8.89 -4.36 -9.69
CA ASN A 146 9.31 -4.34 -11.09
C ASN A 146 10.77 -4.75 -11.30
N GLU A 147 11.58 -4.76 -10.24
CA GLU A 147 13.04 -4.95 -10.29
C GLU A 147 13.47 -6.39 -9.97
N VAL A 148 12.58 -7.21 -9.39
CA VAL A 148 12.90 -8.56 -8.90
C VAL A 148 12.63 -9.64 -9.96
N VAL A 149 13.57 -10.59 -10.07
CA VAL A 149 13.49 -11.78 -10.94
C VAL A 149 12.32 -12.68 -10.51
N VAL A 150 11.67 -13.32 -11.47
CA VAL A 150 10.38 -14.06 -11.35
C VAL A 150 10.29 -14.96 -10.10
N GLU A 151 11.39 -15.61 -9.70
CA GLU A 151 11.42 -16.56 -8.58
C GLU A 151 11.29 -15.91 -7.18
N MET A 152 11.70 -14.65 -7.01
CA MET A 152 11.57 -13.93 -5.72
C MET A 152 10.33 -13.02 -5.68
N LYS A 153 9.51 -13.05 -6.73
CA LYS A 153 8.41 -12.11 -6.93
C LYS A 153 7.22 -12.43 -6.01
N GLU A 154 6.97 -13.70 -5.68
CA GLU A 154 5.86 -14.09 -4.80
C GLU A 154 6.01 -13.55 -3.37
N GLY A 155 7.22 -13.60 -2.79
CA GLY A 155 7.49 -13.02 -1.48
C GLY A 155 7.35 -11.50 -1.46
N VAL A 156 7.87 -10.82 -2.50
CA VAL A 156 7.84 -9.36 -2.65
C VAL A 156 6.43 -8.81 -2.89
N VAL A 157 5.59 -9.53 -3.63
CA VAL A 157 4.21 -9.13 -3.93
C VAL A 157 3.30 -9.25 -2.70
N SER A 158 3.62 -10.14 -1.76
CA SER A 158 2.87 -10.32 -0.52
C SER A 158 3.11 -9.21 0.52
N CYS A 159 4.22 -8.48 0.41
CA CYS A 159 4.57 -7.41 1.34
C CYS A 159 3.85 -6.11 1.01
N ASP A 160 3.08 -5.58 1.98
CA ASP A 160 2.57 -4.22 1.87
C ASP A 160 3.70 -3.19 2.07
N SER A 161 4.03 -2.51 0.97
CA SER A 161 5.06 -1.47 0.95
C SER A 161 4.74 -0.31 1.90
N TRP A 162 3.46 -0.03 2.18
CA TRP A 162 3.07 1.02 3.13
C TRP A 162 3.40 0.64 4.57
N THR A 163 3.03 -0.57 4.99
CA THR A 163 3.32 -1.08 6.33
C THR A 163 4.82 -1.10 6.61
N VAL A 164 5.63 -1.57 5.65
CA VAL A 164 7.10 -1.56 5.79
C VAL A 164 7.64 -0.13 5.85
N ALA A 165 7.16 0.78 4.99
CA ALA A 165 7.58 2.18 5.03
C ALA A 165 7.25 2.86 6.37
N ALA A 166 6.07 2.57 6.93
CA ALA A 166 5.65 3.08 8.24
C ALA A 166 6.52 2.54 9.39
N SER A 167 6.86 1.25 9.34
CA SER A 167 7.76 0.63 10.32
C SER A 167 9.17 1.22 10.26
N VAL A 168 9.74 1.35 9.06
CA VAL A 168 11.06 1.95 8.85
C VAL A 168 11.09 3.40 9.31
N GLU A 169 10.09 4.19 8.94
CA GLU A 169 10.02 5.59 9.35
C GLU A 169 9.87 5.74 10.86
N SER A 170 9.09 4.88 11.52
CA SER A 170 8.94 4.91 12.98
C SER A 170 10.27 4.61 13.68
N ALA A 171 11.01 3.60 13.21
CA ALA A 171 12.35 3.32 13.73
C ALA A 171 13.34 4.49 13.49
N MET A 172 13.23 5.17 12.34
CA MET A 172 14.01 6.38 12.08
C MET A 172 13.67 7.49 13.07
N PHE A 173 12.39 7.75 13.30
CA PHE A 173 11.93 8.79 14.21
C PHE A 173 12.30 8.51 15.67
N GLU A 174 12.20 7.26 16.13
CA GLU A 174 12.59 6.87 17.50
C GLU A 174 14.08 7.08 17.75
N ARG A 175 14.94 6.82 16.75
CA ARG A 175 16.40 6.90 16.89
C ARG A 175 16.98 8.27 16.57
N LEU A 176 16.44 8.95 15.56
CA LEU A 176 16.93 10.23 15.05
C LEU A 176 16.10 11.42 15.54
N GLY A 177 14.87 11.21 15.99
CA GLY A 177 13.93 12.27 16.32
C GLY A 177 13.33 12.95 15.10
N SER A 178 12.95 14.22 15.24
CA SER A 178 12.31 14.98 14.18
C SER A 178 13.19 15.13 12.94
N PHE A 179 12.55 15.23 11.77
CA PHE A 179 13.19 15.45 10.46
C PHE A 179 13.89 16.84 10.34
N GLU A 180 13.80 17.67 11.38
CA GLU A 180 14.35 19.02 11.43
C GLU A 180 15.67 19.08 12.22
N GLY A 181 16.58 19.97 11.84
CA GLY A 181 17.87 20.17 12.51
C GLY A 181 19.02 19.28 12.01
N THR A 182 19.90 18.87 12.92
CA THR A 182 21.17 18.17 12.64
C THR A 182 20.97 16.77 12.04
N GLN A 183 19.84 16.15 12.34
CA GLN A 183 19.51 14.77 11.94
C GLN A 183 19.02 14.66 10.49
N LYS A 184 18.65 15.79 9.89
CA LYS A 184 18.22 15.92 8.49
C LYS A 184 19.23 15.35 7.49
N ALA A 185 20.53 15.48 7.78
CA ALA A 185 21.58 14.94 6.91
C ALA A 185 21.54 13.40 6.85
N LYS A 186 21.27 12.74 7.98
CA LYS A 186 21.15 11.28 8.06
C LYS A 186 19.86 10.79 7.38
N TYR A 187 18.74 11.47 7.64
CA TYR A 187 17.47 11.21 6.94
C TYR A 187 17.61 11.28 5.42
N ARG A 188 18.18 12.38 4.91
CA ARG A 188 18.43 12.55 3.47
C ARG A 188 19.32 11.44 2.91
N SER A 189 20.35 11.05 3.65
CA SER A 189 21.24 9.96 3.24
C SER A 189 20.48 8.64 3.08
N ILE A 190 19.65 8.28 4.05
CA ILE A 190 18.89 7.01 4.02
C ILE A 190 17.86 7.03 2.88
N ILE A 191 17.09 8.11 2.78
CA ILE A 191 16.08 8.29 1.72
C ILE A 191 16.73 8.26 0.33
N PHE A 192 17.88 8.93 0.16
CA PHE A 192 18.62 8.94 -1.10
C PHE A 192 19.09 7.53 -1.50
N ASN A 193 19.70 6.78 -0.57
CA ASN A 193 20.17 5.42 -0.85
C ASN A 193 19.01 4.46 -1.16
N MET A 194 17.86 4.60 -0.49
CA MET A 194 16.65 3.82 -0.77
C MET A 194 16.06 4.15 -2.14
N GLY A 195 16.10 5.42 -2.57
CA GLY A 195 15.55 5.89 -3.83
C GLY A 195 16.42 5.63 -5.07
N ASP A 196 17.69 5.28 -4.89
CA ASP A 196 18.69 5.09 -5.96
C ASP A 196 18.40 3.84 -6.80
N SER A 197 18.10 4.01 -8.09
CA SER A 197 17.78 2.91 -9.01
C SER A 197 18.85 1.82 -9.08
N SER A 198 20.12 2.17 -8.83
CA SER A 198 21.23 1.22 -8.82
C SER A 198 21.32 0.37 -7.54
N ASN A 199 20.51 0.67 -6.53
CA ASN A 199 20.51 0.02 -5.22
C ASN A 199 19.27 -0.86 -4.98
N GLN A 200 19.01 -1.77 -5.93
CA GLN A 200 17.85 -2.67 -5.90
C GLN A 200 17.91 -3.67 -4.74
N ASP A 201 19.12 -4.16 -4.42
CA ASP A 201 19.32 -5.14 -3.36
C ASP A 201 19.02 -4.57 -1.97
N LEU A 202 19.44 -3.34 -1.68
CA LEU A 202 19.08 -2.67 -0.42
C LEU A 202 17.56 -2.56 -0.26
N ARG A 203 16.85 -2.09 -1.31
CA ARG A 203 15.40 -1.99 -1.27
C ARG A 203 14.72 -3.34 -1.05
N ARG A 204 15.17 -4.38 -1.76
CA ARG A 204 14.65 -5.75 -1.64
C ARG A 204 14.83 -6.26 -0.21
N LYS A 205 16.03 -6.12 0.36
CA LYS A 205 16.36 -6.56 1.72
C LYS A 205 15.52 -5.86 2.79
N VAL A 206 15.28 -4.56 2.63
CA VAL A 206 14.40 -3.80 3.53
C VAL A 206 12.95 -4.25 3.39
N LEU A 207 12.45 -4.46 2.17
CA LEU A 207 11.07 -4.89 1.94
C LEU A 207 10.79 -6.30 2.50
N LEU A 208 11.74 -7.22 2.34
CA LEU A 208 11.65 -8.59 2.86
C LEU A 208 11.95 -8.70 4.36
N GLY A 209 12.37 -7.60 5.01
CA GLY A 209 12.70 -7.58 6.43
C GLY A 209 14.08 -8.15 6.80
N GLU A 210 14.93 -8.49 5.82
CA GLU A 210 16.34 -8.86 6.05
C GLU A 210 17.12 -7.72 6.71
N ILE A 211 16.77 -6.47 6.40
CA ILE A 211 17.28 -5.26 7.06
C ILE A 211 16.12 -4.57 7.78
N SER A 212 16.17 -4.55 9.11
CA SER A 212 15.19 -3.82 9.92
C SER A 212 15.39 -2.31 9.86
N GLY A 213 14.34 -1.54 10.13
CA GLY A 213 14.41 -0.07 10.21
C GLY A 213 15.44 0.41 11.23
N GLU A 214 15.56 -0.27 12.38
CA GLU A 214 16.59 0.04 13.38
C GLU A 214 18.01 -0.15 12.83
N ARG A 215 18.25 -1.27 12.14
CA ARG A 215 19.56 -1.52 11.52
C ARG A 215 19.87 -0.45 10.49
N LEU A 216 18.90 -0.11 9.62
CA LEU A 216 19.05 0.88 8.56
C LEU A 216 19.54 2.25 9.07
N VAL A 217 19.07 2.68 10.25
CA VAL A 217 19.50 3.94 10.87
C VAL A 217 20.97 3.89 11.31
N THR A 218 21.39 2.76 11.88
CA THR A 218 22.76 2.57 12.41
C THR A 218 23.80 2.31 11.33
N MET A 219 23.39 1.84 10.15
CA MET A 219 24.29 1.54 9.03
C MET A 219 25.10 2.77 8.59
N LYS A 220 26.33 2.53 8.17
CA LYS A 220 27.20 3.57 7.60
C LYS A 220 26.79 3.85 6.14
N LYS A 221 27.14 5.03 5.63
CA LYS A 221 26.77 5.44 4.25
C LYS A 221 27.36 4.50 3.21
N GLU A 222 28.55 3.99 3.48
CA GLU A 222 29.26 3.05 2.65
C GLU A 222 28.50 1.72 2.59
N GLU A 223 28.06 1.19 3.74
CA GLU A 223 27.32 -0.09 3.83
C GLU A 223 25.94 -0.04 3.18
N MET A 224 25.35 1.16 3.06
CA MET A 224 24.08 1.37 2.37
C MET A 224 24.23 1.57 0.86
N ALA A 225 25.42 1.82 0.35
CA ALA A 225 25.63 2.08 -1.08
C ALA A 225 25.44 0.80 -1.90
N SER A 226 25.30 0.91 -3.22
CA SER A 226 25.23 -0.27 -4.09
C SER A 226 26.51 -1.11 -3.99
N ASN A 227 26.42 -2.43 -4.18
CA ASN A 227 27.56 -3.36 -4.07
C ASN A 227 28.77 -2.91 -4.91
N LYS A 228 28.52 -2.32 -6.07
CA LYS A 228 29.57 -1.74 -6.93
C LYS A 228 30.31 -0.60 -6.23
N ILE A 229 29.58 0.36 -5.68
CA ILE A 229 30.15 1.51 -4.96
C ILE A 229 30.87 1.04 -3.69
N GLN A 230 30.31 0.06 -2.98
CA GLN A 230 30.97 -0.54 -1.81
C GLN A 230 32.34 -1.09 -2.15
N LEU A 231 32.43 -1.87 -3.23
CA LEU A 231 33.68 -2.48 -3.69
C LEU A 231 34.69 -1.41 -4.14
N GLU A 232 34.24 -0.38 -4.86
CA GLU A 232 35.10 0.74 -5.27
C GLU A 232 35.68 1.50 -4.06
N VAL A 233 34.85 1.80 -3.06
CA VAL A 233 35.28 2.47 -1.82
C VAL A 233 36.28 1.60 -1.04
N GLN A 234 36.07 0.28 -0.97
CA GLN A 234 37.04 -0.64 -0.35
C GLN A 234 38.37 -0.65 -1.09
N ASN A 235 38.35 -0.73 -2.43
CA ASN A 235 39.56 -0.70 -3.25
C ASN A 235 40.35 0.61 -3.09
N ILE A 236 39.66 1.75 -2.99
CA ILE A 236 40.31 3.05 -2.75
C ILE A 236 40.98 3.08 -1.36
N LYS A 237 40.29 2.58 -0.32
CA LYS A 237 40.83 2.51 1.03
C LYS A 237 42.06 1.61 1.12
N GLU A 238 42.01 0.45 0.47
CA GLU A 238 43.13 -0.49 0.47
C GLU A 238 44.34 0.07 -0.29
N LYS A 239 44.11 0.69 -1.46
CA LYS A 239 45.18 1.39 -2.20
C LYS A 239 45.82 2.50 -1.37
N ALA A 240 45.03 3.25 -0.59
CA ALA A 240 45.54 4.27 0.30
C ALA A 240 46.37 3.67 1.46
N ARG A 241 45.90 2.57 2.06
CA ARG A 241 46.61 1.85 3.14
C ARG A 241 47.98 1.36 2.65
N VAL A 242 48.01 0.66 1.52
CA VAL A 242 49.24 0.14 0.91
C VAL A 242 50.21 1.27 0.57
N LYS A 243 49.71 2.41 0.07
CA LYS A 243 50.55 3.57 -0.23
C LYS A 243 51.21 4.14 1.02
N GLU A 244 50.49 4.25 2.14
CA GLU A 244 51.08 4.74 3.39
C GLU A 244 52.03 3.73 4.02
N GLU A 245 51.71 2.44 4.01
CA GLU A 245 52.64 1.39 4.46
C GLU A 245 53.94 1.41 3.68
N ASN A 246 53.86 1.56 2.36
CA ASN A 246 55.05 1.72 1.52
C ASN A 246 55.82 3.00 1.87
N ARG A 247 55.13 4.11 2.18
CA ARG A 247 55.77 5.37 2.56
C ARG A 247 56.50 5.26 3.91
N VAL A 248 55.87 4.64 4.90
CA VAL A 248 56.45 4.37 6.23
C VAL A 248 57.63 3.43 6.12
N LYS A 249 57.49 2.34 5.36
CA LYS A 249 58.57 1.37 5.13
C LYS A 249 59.77 2.03 4.45
N SER A 250 59.54 2.89 3.46
CA SER A 250 60.62 3.65 2.82
C SER A 250 61.32 4.58 3.82
N MET A 251 60.57 5.27 4.68
CA MET A 251 61.13 6.18 5.68
C MET A 251 61.96 5.45 6.76
N MET A 252 61.53 4.25 7.18
CA MET A 252 62.29 3.40 8.11
C MET A 252 63.60 2.90 7.49
N MET A 253 63.60 2.55 6.20
CA MET A 253 64.82 2.13 5.49
C MET A 253 65.85 3.28 5.46
N PHE A 254 65.43 4.50 5.13
CA PHE A 254 66.32 5.66 5.12
C PHE A 254 66.88 6.05 6.50
N GLN A 255 66.11 5.86 7.58
CA GLN A 255 66.59 6.08 8.96
C GLN A 255 67.58 4.99 9.41
N SER A 256 67.44 3.76 8.91
CA SER A 256 68.34 2.66 9.23
C SER A 256 69.70 2.84 8.57
N ASP A 257 69.72 3.29 7.30
CA ASP A 257 70.95 3.56 6.57
C ASP A 257 71.75 4.74 7.16
N SER A 258 71.09 5.74 7.74
CA SER A 258 71.80 6.86 8.40
C SER A 258 72.39 6.49 9.77
N MET A 259 71.89 5.44 10.42
CA MET A 259 72.34 4.98 11.74
C MET A 259 73.53 4.00 11.68
N ILE A 260 73.77 3.37 10.52
CA ILE A 260 74.87 2.43 10.31
C ILE A 260 76.18 3.16 9.92
N MET A 261 76.10 4.43 9.54
CA MET A 261 77.23 5.25 9.03
C MET A 261 77.87 6.17 10.10
N THR A 262 77.49 6.05 11.37
CA THR A 262 78.07 6.77 12.53
C THR A 262 78.69 5.79 13.52
#